data_AF-A0A3D2C936-F1
#
_entry.id   AF-A0A3D2C936-F1
#
_cell.length_a   1.000
_cell.length_b   1.000
_cell.length_c   1.000
_cell.angle_alpha   90.00
_cell.angle_beta   90.00
_cell.angle_gamma   90.00
#
_symmetry.space_group_name_H-M   'P 1'
#
loop_
_entity.id
_entity.type
_entity.pdbx_description
1 polymer ?
#
loop_
_entity_poly.entity_id
_entity_poly.type
_entity_poly.pdbx_seq_one_letter_code
_entity_poly.pdbx_strand_id
1 'polypeptide(L)'
;MEVEAVAVEAPPAPEAPPLFADGLPVVLEETPEGLANLSAQGCNACHWQSHDDWANTPHASAWSDPEYVEALARVGNTTACRSCHLPLANQHHRIAAGFVGGDFTRPQMVENDIWDASLMAEGVTCAACHVRDGVVVSTRAAPDAPHPVAVSKEL
;
A
#
# COMPACT_ATOMS: atom_id res chain seq x y z
N MET A 1 0.42 -37.84 37.46
CA MET A 1 0.93 -37.89 36.07
C MET A 1 0.38 -36.66 35.39
N GLU A 2 1.12 -35.56 35.46
CA GLU A 2 0.79 -34.36 34.69
C GLU A 2 1.33 -34.59 33.28
N VAL A 3 0.41 -34.60 32.31
CA VAL A 3 0.78 -34.59 30.90
C VAL A 3 1.18 -33.16 30.57
N GLU A 4 2.48 -32.91 30.47
CA GLU A 4 3.00 -31.68 29.89
C GLU A 4 2.49 -31.58 28.45
N ALA A 5 1.66 -30.57 28.19
CA ALA A 5 1.25 -30.25 26.84
C ALA A 5 2.48 -29.74 26.09
N VAL A 6 3.00 -30.56 25.18
CA VAL A 6 4.03 -30.15 24.24
C VAL A 6 3.39 -29.09 23.34
N ALA A 7 3.76 -27.83 23.55
CA ALA A 7 3.37 -26.75 22.66
C ALA A 7 3.91 -27.08 21.27
N VAL A 8 3.02 -27.43 20.36
CA VAL A 8 3.36 -27.56 18.95
C VAL A 8 3.65 -26.14 18.48
N GLU A 9 4.93 -25.86 18.25
CA GLU A 9 5.37 -24.57 17.73
C GLU A 9 4.63 -24.32 16.41
N ALA A 10 3.92 -23.20 16.32
CA ALA A 10 3.19 -22.86 15.11
C ALA A 10 4.20 -22.79 13.94
N PRO A 11 3.82 -23.25 12.74
CA PRO A 11 4.71 -23.13 11.59
C PRO A 11 5.12 -21.66 11.40
N PRO A 12 6.36 -21.41 10.95
CA PRO A 12 6.83 -20.05 10.73
C PRO A 12 5.91 -19.34 9.76
N ALA A 13 5.65 -18.05 10.02
CA ALA A 13 4.86 -17.22 9.11
C ALA A 13 5.47 -17.25 7.70
N PRO A 14 4.63 -17.23 6.65
CA PRO A 14 5.13 -17.21 5.27
C PRO A 14 6.01 -15.98 5.04
N GLU A 15 7.04 -16.11 4.21
CA GLU A 15 7.83 -14.98 3.73
C GLU A 15 7.04 -14.23 2.65
N ALA A 16 6.98 -12.90 2.76
CA ALA A 16 6.33 -12.06 1.76
C ALA A 16 7.22 -11.87 0.52
N PRO A 17 6.63 -11.63 -0.66
CA PRO A 17 7.38 -11.24 -1.85
C PRO A 17 8.09 -9.88 -1.66
N PRO A 18 9.13 -9.58 -2.46
CA PRO A 18 9.78 -8.28 -2.44
C PRO A 18 8.80 -7.13 -2.74
N LEU A 19 8.96 -6.02 -2.03
CA LEU A 19 8.14 -4.83 -2.24
C LEU A 19 8.50 -4.20 -3.59
N PHE A 20 7.47 -3.88 -4.39
CA PHE A 20 7.61 -3.16 -5.66
C PHE A 20 8.45 -3.89 -6.71
N ALA A 21 8.47 -5.23 -6.71
CA ALA A 21 9.21 -6.04 -7.68
C ALA A 21 8.84 -5.71 -9.14
N ASP A 22 7.56 -5.43 -9.40
CA ASP A 22 7.03 -5.05 -10.72
C ASP A 22 6.99 -3.52 -10.95
N GLY A 23 7.54 -2.74 -10.02
CA GLY A 23 7.57 -1.29 -10.06
C GLY A 23 6.31 -0.61 -9.50
N LEU A 24 6.15 0.66 -9.86
CA LEU A 24 5.07 1.53 -9.37
C LEU A 24 4.24 2.12 -10.52
N PRO A 25 2.93 2.34 -10.33
CA PRO A 25 2.17 2.01 -9.11
C PRO A 25 1.99 0.50 -8.93
N VAL A 26 1.90 0.06 -7.67
CA VAL A 26 1.52 -1.31 -7.31
C VAL A 26 0.13 -1.57 -7.90
N VAL A 27 -0.01 -2.69 -8.59
CA VAL A 27 -1.31 -3.14 -9.12
C VAL A 27 -2.26 -3.36 -7.93
N LEU A 28 -3.57 -3.40 -8.19
CA LEU A 28 -4.56 -3.61 -7.14
C LEU A 28 -4.18 -4.82 -6.27
N GLU A 29 -4.00 -4.55 -4.99
CA GLU A 29 -3.87 -5.57 -3.96
C GLU A 29 -5.26 -6.06 -3.54
N GLU A 30 -5.38 -7.35 -3.23
CA GLU A 30 -6.59 -7.88 -2.61
C GLU A 30 -6.69 -7.40 -1.16
N THR A 31 -7.88 -7.01 -0.71
CA THR A 31 -8.12 -6.71 0.70
C THR A 31 -7.90 -8.00 1.51
N PRO A 32 -6.95 -8.02 2.47
CA PRO A 32 -6.73 -9.20 3.29
C PRO A 32 -7.99 -9.65 4.02
N GLU A 33 -8.17 -10.97 4.14
CA GLU A 33 -9.28 -11.54 4.90
C GLU A 33 -9.32 -10.96 6.32
N GLY A 34 -10.50 -10.58 6.79
CA GLY A 34 -10.68 -9.95 8.10
C GLY A 34 -10.55 -8.42 8.11
N LEU A 35 -10.08 -7.80 7.02
CA LEU A 35 -10.08 -6.35 6.86
C LEU A 35 -11.30 -5.86 6.05
N ALA A 36 -11.79 -4.68 6.39
CA ALA A 36 -12.95 -4.08 5.71
C ALA A 36 -12.58 -3.45 4.36
N ASN A 37 -11.36 -2.91 4.26
CA ASN A 37 -10.81 -2.23 3.08
C ASN A 37 -9.30 -2.01 3.27
N LEU A 38 -8.66 -1.43 2.25
CA LEU A 38 -7.22 -1.11 2.23
C LEU A 38 -6.87 0.27 2.81
N SER A 39 -7.86 1.05 3.25
CA SER A 39 -7.62 2.41 3.74
C SER A 39 -6.85 2.40 5.05
N ALA A 40 -6.05 3.44 5.29
CA ALA A 40 -5.39 3.65 6.57
C ALA A 40 -6.41 3.73 7.71
N GLN A 41 -7.62 4.24 7.45
CA GLN A 41 -8.73 4.21 8.41
C GLN A 41 -9.21 2.79 8.74
N GLY A 42 -9.18 1.87 7.77
CA GLY A 42 -9.42 0.45 8.02
C GLY A 42 -8.40 -0.13 9.00
N CYS A 43 -7.11 0.22 8.83
CA CYS A 43 -6.05 -0.20 9.74
C CYS A 43 -6.16 0.47 11.13
N ASN A 44 -6.58 1.74 11.19
CA ASN A 44 -6.76 2.53 12.41
C ASN A 44 -7.68 1.85 13.44
N ALA A 45 -8.68 1.07 12.97
CA ALA A 45 -9.61 0.36 13.84
C ALA A 45 -8.93 -0.55 14.88
N CYS A 46 -7.74 -1.09 14.57
CA CYS A 46 -6.94 -1.90 15.49
C CYS A 46 -5.53 -1.34 15.75
N HIS A 47 -5.00 -0.53 14.83
CA HIS A 47 -3.63 0.00 14.86
C HIS A 47 -3.59 1.53 14.99
N TRP A 48 -4.41 2.08 15.89
CA TRP A 48 -4.57 3.53 16.02
C TRP A 48 -3.28 4.29 16.34
N GLN A 49 -2.36 3.74 17.16
CA GLN A 49 -1.08 4.41 17.41
C GLN A 49 -0.26 4.56 16.13
N SER A 50 -0.12 3.47 15.36
CA SER A 50 0.65 3.48 14.12
C SER A 50 -0.01 4.36 13.05
N HIS A 51 -1.33 4.38 13.02
CA HIS A 51 -2.09 5.29 12.17
C HIS A 51 -1.81 6.76 12.54
N ASP A 52 -1.90 7.10 13.82
CA ASP A 52 -1.68 8.48 14.28
C ASP A 52 -0.23 8.93 14.04
N ASP A 53 0.75 8.03 14.22
CA ASP A 53 2.13 8.29 13.87
C ASP A 53 2.29 8.55 12.37
N TRP A 54 1.73 7.68 11.51
CA TRP A 54 1.76 7.82 10.06
C TRP A 54 1.08 9.10 9.57
N ALA A 55 -0.07 9.47 10.14
CA ALA A 55 -0.86 10.63 9.75
C ALA A 55 -0.08 11.95 9.90
N ASN A 56 0.96 11.95 10.74
CA ASN A 56 1.85 13.09 10.95
C ASN A 56 3.16 13.02 10.14
N THR A 57 3.25 12.11 9.15
CA THR A 57 4.44 11.96 8.28
C THR A 57 4.26 12.61 6.91
N PRO A 58 5.38 12.93 6.21
CA PRO A 58 5.32 13.31 4.79
C PRO A 58 4.73 12.23 3.87
N HIS A 59 4.68 10.97 4.29
CA HIS A 59 4.02 9.92 3.50
C HIS A 59 2.51 10.11 3.44
N ALA A 60 1.87 10.40 4.58
CA ALA A 60 0.43 10.66 4.63
C ALA A 60 0.02 11.89 3.79
N SER A 61 0.88 12.92 3.75
CA SER A 61 0.65 14.13 2.96
C SER A 61 1.31 14.11 1.57
N ALA A 62 1.91 13.00 1.14
CA ALA A 62 2.76 12.97 -0.06
C ALA A 62 2.06 13.54 -1.30
N TRP A 63 0.79 13.22 -1.50
CA TRP A 63 0.01 13.69 -2.66
C TRP A 63 -0.59 15.10 -2.49
N SER A 64 -0.82 15.53 -1.25
CA SER A 64 -1.59 16.74 -0.92
C SER A 64 -0.73 17.89 -0.39
N ASP A 65 0.55 17.64 -0.16
CA ASP A 65 1.50 18.67 0.26
C ASP A 65 1.53 19.85 -0.75
N PRO A 66 1.41 21.11 -0.29
CA PRO A 66 1.33 22.26 -1.20
C PRO A 66 2.58 22.45 -2.07
N GLU A 67 3.77 22.15 -1.55
CA GLU A 67 5.01 22.28 -2.32
C GLU A 67 5.08 21.21 -3.42
N TYR A 68 4.66 19.99 -3.10
CA TYR A 68 4.51 18.92 -4.09
C TYR A 68 3.48 19.28 -5.17
N VAL A 69 2.30 19.76 -4.79
CA VAL A 69 1.24 20.12 -5.74
C VAL A 69 1.71 21.22 -6.72
N GLU A 70 2.40 22.24 -6.21
CA GLU A 70 2.99 23.29 -7.04
C GLU A 70 4.09 22.73 -7.95
N ALA A 71 4.98 21.87 -7.45
CA ALA A 71 6.03 21.25 -8.24
C ALA A 71 5.45 20.37 -9.37
N LEU A 72 4.43 19.56 -9.06
CA LEU A 72 3.75 18.70 -10.01
C LEU A 72 3.11 19.50 -11.15
N ALA A 73 2.49 20.64 -10.84
CA ALA A 73 1.91 21.53 -11.84
C ALA A 73 2.98 22.09 -12.79
N ARG A 74 4.15 22.47 -12.28
CA ARG A 74 5.27 23.01 -13.09
C ARG A 74 5.85 22.00 -14.07
N VAL A 75 5.76 20.70 -13.75
CA VAL A 75 6.23 19.61 -14.62
C VAL A 75 5.10 18.97 -15.45
N GLY A 76 3.96 19.68 -15.59
CA GLY A 76 2.88 19.26 -16.48
C GLY A 76 2.07 18.08 -15.96
N ASN A 77 1.97 17.90 -14.64
CA ASN A 77 1.16 16.84 -14.03
C ASN A 77 1.54 15.42 -14.47
N THR A 78 2.83 15.17 -14.69
CA THR A 78 3.35 13.86 -15.12
C THR A 78 2.94 12.72 -14.19
N THR A 79 2.70 11.53 -14.76
CA THR A 79 2.42 10.30 -14.01
C THR A 79 3.63 9.81 -13.21
N ALA A 80 4.86 10.17 -13.61
CA ALA A 80 6.09 9.71 -12.95
C ALA A 80 6.15 10.13 -11.47
N CYS A 81 5.73 11.36 -11.14
CA CYS A 81 5.69 11.82 -9.76
C CYS A 81 4.60 11.08 -8.95
N ARG A 82 3.47 10.80 -9.60
CA ARG A 82 2.31 10.17 -8.95
C ARG A 82 2.59 8.72 -8.57
N SER A 83 3.41 8.00 -9.34
CA SER A 83 3.78 6.61 -9.03
C SER A 83 4.39 6.46 -7.63
N CYS A 84 5.10 7.47 -7.10
CA CYS A 84 5.66 7.41 -5.74
C CYS A 84 4.78 8.09 -4.69
N HIS A 85 4.03 9.13 -5.06
CA HIS A 85 3.20 9.90 -4.13
C HIS A 85 1.78 9.34 -3.94
N LEU A 86 1.34 8.48 -4.87
CA LEU A 86 0.12 7.67 -4.86
C LEU A 86 0.49 6.27 -5.35
N PRO A 87 1.19 5.47 -4.54
CA PRO A 87 1.85 4.25 -4.98
C PRO A 87 0.91 3.11 -5.39
N LEU A 88 -0.39 3.17 -5.11
CA LEU A 88 -1.35 2.13 -5.47
C LEU A 88 -2.15 2.51 -6.72
N ALA A 89 -2.40 1.56 -7.62
CA ALA A 89 -3.15 1.79 -8.86
C ALA A 89 -4.57 2.35 -8.60
N ASN A 90 -5.25 1.86 -7.56
CA ASN A 90 -6.59 2.30 -7.16
C ASN A 90 -6.63 3.73 -6.55
N GLN A 91 -5.49 4.39 -6.35
CA GLN A 91 -5.46 5.81 -5.97
C GLN A 91 -5.63 6.77 -7.16
N HIS A 92 -5.54 6.27 -8.39
CA HIS A 92 -5.57 7.10 -9.59
C HIS A 92 -6.94 7.01 -10.26
N HIS A 93 -7.68 8.11 -10.35
CA HIS A 93 -8.91 8.18 -11.15
C HIS A 93 -8.68 7.85 -12.63
N ARG A 94 -7.49 8.21 -13.14
CA ARG A 94 -7.01 7.83 -14.48
C ARG A 94 -5.61 7.26 -14.38
N ILE A 95 -5.35 6.15 -15.06
CA ILE A 95 -4.07 5.45 -15.05
C ILE A 95 -3.47 5.36 -16.46
N ALA A 96 -2.15 5.22 -16.57
CA ALA A 96 -1.48 5.05 -17.85
C ALA A 96 -1.65 3.61 -18.34
N ALA A 97 -2.37 3.40 -19.45
CA ALA A 97 -2.48 2.10 -20.12
C ALA A 97 -1.26 1.77 -21.02
N GLY A 98 -0.32 2.71 -21.12
CA GLY A 98 0.88 2.62 -21.94
C GLY A 98 1.44 3.99 -22.27
N PHE A 99 2.44 4.03 -23.14
CA PHE A 99 3.17 5.24 -23.50
C PHE A 99 3.24 5.39 -25.02
N VAL A 100 2.98 6.60 -25.53
CA VAL A 100 2.99 6.85 -26.97
C VAL A 100 4.40 6.64 -27.52
N GLY A 101 4.59 5.60 -28.33
CA GLY A 101 5.92 5.25 -28.86
C GLY A 101 6.94 4.85 -27.79
N GLY A 102 6.49 4.44 -26.60
CA GLY A 102 7.37 4.12 -25.47
C GLY A 102 7.90 5.35 -24.70
N ASP A 103 7.48 6.57 -25.05
CA ASP A 103 7.91 7.79 -24.37
C ASP A 103 7.16 7.95 -23.03
N PHE A 104 7.87 7.72 -21.92
CA PHE A 104 7.29 7.79 -20.57
C PHE A 104 6.69 9.16 -20.23
N THR A 105 7.11 10.22 -20.91
CA THR A 105 6.57 11.58 -20.72
C THR A 105 5.23 11.78 -21.42
N ARG A 106 4.80 10.80 -22.22
CA ARG A 106 3.56 10.81 -23.03
C ARG A 106 2.66 9.62 -22.69
N PRO A 107 2.11 9.56 -21.45
CA PRO A 107 1.23 8.48 -21.04
C PRO A 107 -0.09 8.51 -21.82
N GLN A 108 -0.57 7.34 -22.19
CA GLN A 108 -1.92 7.13 -22.71
C GLN A 108 -2.87 6.90 -21.53
N MET A 109 -3.53 7.96 -21.09
CA MET A 109 -4.38 7.94 -19.88
C MET A 109 -5.77 7.37 -20.18
N VAL A 110 -6.19 6.37 -19.42
CA VAL A 110 -7.55 5.79 -19.44
C VAL A 110 -8.24 6.02 -18.11
N GLU A 111 -9.57 5.95 -18.08
CA GLU A 111 -10.32 5.90 -16.81
C GLU A 111 -10.02 4.61 -16.05
N ASN A 112 -10.03 4.68 -14.73
CA ASN A 112 -9.69 3.55 -13.86
C ASN A 112 -10.93 3.10 -13.07
N ASP A 113 -11.43 1.90 -13.35
CA ASP A 113 -12.66 1.36 -12.77
C ASP A 113 -12.49 0.87 -11.32
N ILE A 114 -11.25 0.63 -10.90
CA ILE A 114 -10.89 0.26 -9.52
C ILE A 114 -10.54 1.48 -8.64
N TRP A 115 -10.79 2.71 -9.10
CA TRP A 115 -10.45 3.93 -8.35
C TRP A 115 -11.23 4.04 -7.03
N ASP A 116 -10.52 4.37 -5.96
CA ASP A 116 -11.06 4.70 -4.65
C ASP A 116 -10.57 6.09 -4.22
N ALA A 117 -11.51 7.03 -4.10
CA ALA A 117 -11.24 8.40 -3.67
C ALA A 117 -10.68 8.48 -2.24
N SER A 118 -11.02 7.51 -1.37
CA SER A 118 -10.55 7.45 0.00
C SER A 118 -9.05 7.14 0.03
N LEU A 119 -8.60 6.17 -0.77
CA LEU A 119 -7.18 5.84 -0.88
C LEU A 119 -6.37 6.98 -1.50
N MET A 120 -6.92 7.71 -2.47
CA MET A 120 -6.26 8.87 -3.06
C MET A 120 -5.95 9.96 -2.01
N ALA A 121 -6.78 10.09 -0.99
CA ALA A 121 -6.59 11.10 0.07
C ALA A 121 -5.46 10.74 1.06
N GLU A 122 -4.94 9.51 1.01
CA GLU A 122 -3.98 8.97 1.99
C GLU A 122 -2.53 8.97 1.50
N GLY A 123 -2.20 9.56 0.34
CA GLY A 123 -0.80 9.65 -0.11
C GLY A 123 -0.11 8.28 -0.17
N VAL A 124 1.03 8.13 0.50
CA VAL A 124 1.66 6.82 0.71
C VAL A 124 1.01 6.16 1.94
N THR A 125 -0.09 5.43 1.72
CA THR A 125 -0.90 4.76 2.76
C THR A 125 -0.26 3.48 3.30
N CYS A 126 -0.83 2.90 4.36
CA CYS A 126 -0.38 1.65 4.98
C CYS A 126 -0.26 0.51 3.95
N ALA A 127 -1.30 0.35 3.12
CA ALA A 127 -1.36 -0.70 2.11
C ALA A 127 -0.29 -0.58 1.01
N ALA A 128 0.31 0.60 0.82
CA ALA A 128 1.42 0.78 -0.11
C ALA A 128 2.61 -0.12 0.21
N CYS A 129 2.89 -0.37 1.49
CA CYS A 129 4.02 -1.18 1.96
C CYS A 129 3.59 -2.47 2.66
N HIS A 130 2.48 -2.43 3.40
CA HIS A 130 2.07 -3.50 4.31
C HIS A 130 1.05 -4.48 3.73
N VAL A 131 0.67 -4.38 2.46
CA VAL A 131 -0.26 -5.35 1.85
C VAL A 131 0.35 -5.88 0.56
N ARG A 132 0.45 -7.20 0.45
CA ARG A 132 0.87 -7.91 -0.77
C ARG A 132 0.08 -9.19 -0.88
N ASP A 133 -0.46 -9.52 -2.04
CA ASP A 133 -1.11 -10.80 -2.34
C ASP A 133 -2.17 -11.21 -1.29
N GLY A 134 -2.97 -10.24 -0.84
CA GLY A 134 -4.03 -10.48 0.15
C GLY A 134 -3.55 -10.76 1.57
N VAL A 135 -2.26 -10.52 1.88
CA VAL A 135 -1.71 -10.67 3.24
C VAL A 135 -1.09 -9.37 3.75
N VAL A 136 -1.10 -9.19 5.07
CA VAL A 136 -0.43 -8.06 5.72
C VAL A 136 1.05 -8.39 5.92
N VAL A 137 1.94 -7.59 5.35
CA VAL A 137 3.39 -7.75 5.47
C VAL A 137 3.89 -7.03 6.72
N SER A 138 4.71 -7.71 7.52
CA SER A 138 5.28 -7.18 8.77
C SER A 138 6.72 -7.65 8.97
N THR A 139 7.45 -7.03 9.90
CA THR A 139 8.79 -7.50 10.32
C THR A 139 8.73 -8.70 11.27
N ARG A 140 7.54 -9.01 11.79
CA ARG A 140 7.33 -10.05 12.82
C ARG A 140 6.10 -10.87 12.49
N ALA A 141 6.17 -12.17 12.79
CA ALA A 141 5.02 -13.04 12.75
C ALA A 141 3.98 -12.59 13.79
N ALA A 142 2.70 -12.74 13.45
CA ALA A 142 1.58 -12.48 14.34
C ALA A 142 0.52 -13.57 14.13
N PRO A 143 0.72 -14.77 14.68
CA PRO A 143 -0.17 -15.92 14.43
C PRO A 143 -1.59 -15.73 14.96
N ASP A 144 -1.77 -14.83 15.92
CA ASP A 144 -3.07 -14.51 16.53
C ASP A 144 -3.74 -13.28 15.88
N ALA A 145 -3.19 -12.74 14.79
CA ALA A 145 -3.78 -11.62 14.08
C ALA A 145 -5.12 -12.02 13.45
N PRO A 146 -6.13 -11.12 13.43
CA PRO A 146 -7.44 -11.40 12.82
C PRO A 146 -7.42 -11.37 11.28
N HIS A 147 -6.25 -11.16 10.69
CA HIS A 147 -5.99 -11.15 9.25
C HIS A 147 -4.67 -11.88 8.98
N PRO A 148 -4.47 -12.45 7.78
CA PRO A 148 -3.25 -13.17 7.45
C PRO A 148 -2.03 -12.23 7.48
N VAL A 149 -0.91 -12.74 8.00
CA VAL A 149 0.36 -12.00 8.13
C VAL A 149 1.51 -12.79 7.50
N ALA A 150 2.31 -12.10 6.70
CA ALA A 150 3.58 -12.59 6.16
C ALA A 150 4.75 -11.73 6.67
N VAL A 151 5.93 -12.33 6.76
CA VAL A 151 7.14 -11.65 7.25
C VAL A 151 8.03 -11.17 6.11
N SER A 152 8.56 -9.96 6.23
CA SER A 152 9.56 -9.40 5.31
C SER A 152 10.67 -8.68 6.08
N LYS A 153 11.89 -8.71 5.53
CA LYS A 153 13.04 -7.93 6.02
C LYS A 153 13.12 -6.53 5.40
N GLU A 154 12.22 -6.19 4.49
CA GLU A 154 12.20 -4.93 3.75
C GLU A 154 11.41 -3.82 4.47
N LEU A 155 10.68 -4.17 5.53
CA LEU A 155 9.99 -3.25 6.44
C LEU A 155 10.84 -2.94 7.67
#